data_AF-A0A8C8GV09-F1
#
_entry.id   AF-A0A8C8GV09-F1
#
_cell.length_a   1.000
_cell.length_b   1.000
_cell.length_c   1.000
_cell.angle_alpha   90.00
_cell.angle_beta   90.00
_cell.angle_gamma   90.00
#
_symmetry.space_group_name_H-M   'P 1'
#
loop_
_entity.id
_entity.type
_entity.pdbx_description
1 polymer ?
#
loop_
_entity_poly.entity_id
_entity_poly.type
_entity_poly.pdbx_seq_one_letter_code
_entity_poly.pdbx_strand_id
1 'polypeptide(L)'
;MAEIVQQRIENRIPELEQLERVGLFSKKEVKSMLKRATALEYKLHRLIITKVDFIAYIQYEINVLELIKKRRSRIGYQFKREEIEYSIISRINSIFRRATTKWKDDVQLWLSHIAFCKKWNTKVQLSKVFSSMLAIHPEKPALWIMAAKSELEDRNLSESARQLFLRALRFHPESKKVYQEYFRMELLHAEKLRKQQKELEQAEMDVYEFSPEIMSGKLAELVYRDATGKIQGELYSIALYFLQSKYTDDSLTWDFMAKRELEATVGEELQTAKGRASDIARREERCCQVYEEGLKSLNTEAMWACYVSFCLERFKRKTNVQELKEKVMLQRAHDSSLLKEDFYKNWVLLSSGDSEQTAAVAMAATQRYRQSVDVWCLALQTMVHLGSGATGKLFQDALKHVNPKLSLPLWQLQVEWSMTSQSPEETEALFQRGLLSVVPAVSMEIKEKYLDWSYRAGGYKKARKTFTSLHESRPFSKAFFTRMIQMEKNQLRWSLRTVYGFFPPDLWLEYIREELGPSGQPENCGMIHWRAMKMLEGESVERFLAQYTLLQTGHI
;
A
#
# COMPACT_ATOMS: atom_id res chain seq x y z
N MET A 1 -19.41 -34.85 -54.66
CA MET A 1 -20.17 -33.61 -54.31
C MET A 1 -21.49 -33.93 -53.62
N ALA A 2 -22.34 -34.80 -54.16
CA ALA A 2 -23.62 -35.19 -53.53
C ALA A 2 -23.43 -35.92 -52.18
N GLU A 3 -22.46 -36.82 -52.07
CA GLU A 3 -22.16 -37.58 -50.85
C GLU A 3 -21.80 -36.69 -49.64
N ILE A 4 -21.02 -35.63 -49.84
CA ILE A 4 -20.67 -34.66 -48.78
C ILE A 4 -21.91 -33.88 -48.31
N VAL A 5 -22.81 -33.54 -49.24
CA VAL A 5 -24.08 -32.87 -48.90
C VAL A 5 -24.98 -33.82 -48.12
N GLN A 6 -25.08 -35.08 -48.55
CA GLN A 6 -25.84 -36.13 -47.88
C GLN A 6 -25.38 -36.32 -46.44
N GLN A 7 -24.07 -36.49 -46.22
CA GLN A 7 -23.48 -36.66 -44.90
C GLN A 7 -23.75 -35.48 -43.97
N ARG A 8 -23.71 -34.23 -44.48
CA ARG A 8 -24.02 -33.04 -43.66
C ARG A 8 -25.48 -32.95 -43.29
N ILE A 9 -26.36 -33.39 -44.17
CA ILE A 9 -27.80 -33.47 -43.90
C ILE A 9 -28.05 -34.55 -42.85
N GLU A 10 -27.41 -35.72 -42.97
CA GLU A 10 -27.50 -36.81 -41.99
C GLU A 10 -27.06 -36.36 -40.60
N ASN A 11 -25.92 -35.67 -40.49
CA ASN A 11 -25.44 -35.09 -39.23
C ASN A 11 -26.42 -34.09 -38.58
N ARG A 12 -27.38 -33.54 -39.35
CA ARG A 12 -28.40 -32.61 -38.86
C ARG A 12 -29.62 -33.34 -38.28
N ILE A 13 -29.87 -34.58 -38.67
CA ILE A 13 -31.09 -35.33 -38.33
C ILE A 13 -31.26 -35.46 -36.79
N PRO A 14 -30.24 -35.84 -36.00
CA PRO A 14 -30.41 -36.00 -34.56
C PRO A 14 -30.86 -34.71 -33.85
N GLU A 15 -30.28 -33.55 -34.23
CA GLU A 15 -30.67 -32.24 -33.71
C GLU A 15 -32.12 -31.90 -34.05
N LEU A 16 -32.53 -32.16 -35.30
CA LEU A 16 -33.88 -31.85 -35.78
C LEU A 16 -34.95 -32.73 -35.12
N GLU A 17 -34.68 -34.03 -34.94
CA GLU A 17 -35.55 -34.92 -34.18
C GLU A 17 -35.70 -34.43 -32.73
N GLN A 18 -34.62 -33.93 -32.14
CA GLN A 18 -34.65 -33.42 -30.78
C GLN A 18 -35.46 -32.12 -30.65
N LEU A 19 -35.36 -31.23 -31.64
CA LEU A 19 -36.21 -30.03 -31.72
C LEU A 19 -37.71 -30.37 -31.78
N GLU A 20 -38.04 -31.47 -32.47
CA GLU A 20 -39.42 -31.98 -32.55
C GLU A 20 -39.87 -32.64 -31.24
N ARG A 21 -39.07 -33.55 -30.68
CA ARG A 21 -39.38 -34.29 -29.44
C ARG A 21 -39.59 -33.37 -28.24
N VAL A 22 -38.83 -32.28 -28.18
CA VAL A 22 -38.95 -31.27 -27.12
C VAL A 22 -40.14 -30.33 -27.35
N GLY A 23 -40.78 -30.38 -28.53
CA GLY A 23 -41.91 -29.52 -28.86
C GLY A 23 -41.51 -28.07 -29.18
N LEU A 24 -40.22 -27.81 -29.43
CA LEU A 24 -39.78 -26.48 -29.88
C LEU A 24 -40.20 -26.21 -31.31
N PHE A 25 -40.32 -27.24 -32.15
CA PHE A 25 -40.76 -27.15 -33.53
C PHE A 25 -41.76 -28.26 -33.86
N SER A 26 -42.68 -27.98 -34.78
CA SER A 26 -43.59 -29.01 -35.30
C SER A 26 -42.91 -29.85 -36.39
N LYS A 27 -43.41 -31.08 -36.61
CA LYS A 27 -43.03 -31.96 -37.74
C LYS A 27 -42.96 -31.22 -39.09
N LYS A 28 -43.94 -30.35 -39.36
CA LYS A 28 -44.02 -29.56 -40.60
C LYS A 28 -42.88 -28.54 -40.69
N GLU A 29 -42.57 -27.86 -39.59
CA GLU A 29 -41.47 -26.90 -39.53
C GLU A 29 -40.12 -27.59 -39.67
N VAL A 30 -39.91 -28.72 -38.98
CA VAL A 30 -38.67 -29.50 -39.08
C VAL A 30 -38.42 -29.96 -40.51
N LYS A 31 -39.44 -30.48 -41.21
CA LYS A 31 -39.35 -30.86 -42.63
C LYS A 31 -39.01 -29.67 -43.53
N SER A 32 -39.60 -28.50 -43.25
CA SER A 32 -39.29 -27.25 -43.97
C SER A 32 -37.85 -26.80 -43.74
N MET A 33 -37.38 -26.87 -42.49
CA MET A 33 -36.00 -26.55 -42.12
C MET A 33 -35.00 -27.46 -42.82
N LEU A 34 -35.28 -28.76 -42.87
CA LEU A 34 -34.46 -29.73 -43.59
C LEU A 34 -34.38 -29.39 -45.08
N LYS A 35 -35.52 -29.18 -45.74
CA LYS A 35 -35.57 -28.80 -47.17
C LYS A 35 -34.76 -27.52 -47.45
N ARG A 36 -34.88 -26.52 -46.59
CA ARG A 36 -34.15 -25.25 -46.75
C ARG A 36 -32.66 -25.39 -46.51
N ALA A 37 -32.25 -26.17 -45.50
CA ALA A 37 -30.85 -26.49 -45.23
C ALA A 37 -30.21 -27.25 -46.40
N THR A 38 -30.91 -28.26 -46.93
CA THR A 38 -30.46 -29.02 -48.12
C THR A 38 -30.23 -28.10 -49.31
N ALA A 39 -31.16 -27.20 -49.61
CA ALA A 39 -31.00 -26.25 -50.71
C ALA A 39 -29.79 -25.31 -50.52
N LEU A 40 -29.51 -24.88 -49.30
CA LEU A 40 -28.35 -24.03 -48.98
C LEU A 40 -27.02 -24.82 -49.06
N GLU A 41 -26.98 -26.08 -48.62
CA GLU A 41 -25.81 -26.93 -48.78
C GLU A 41 -25.49 -27.19 -50.25
N TYR A 42 -26.49 -27.47 -51.11
CA TYR A 42 -26.25 -27.61 -52.55
C TYR A 42 -25.71 -26.32 -53.17
N LYS A 43 -26.21 -25.15 -52.76
CA LYS A 43 -25.67 -23.85 -53.22
C LYS A 43 -24.20 -23.67 -52.85
N LEU A 44 -23.73 -24.21 -51.72
CA LEU A 44 -22.33 -24.13 -51.32
C LEU A 44 -21.41 -25.14 -52.01
N HIS A 45 -21.93 -26.14 -52.72
CA HIS A 45 -21.14 -27.14 -53.46
C HIS A 45 -21.28 -27.03 -54.98
N ARG A 46 -21.93 -25.98 -55.49
CA ARG A 46 -21.96 -25.69 -56.93
C ARG A 46 -20.57 -25.26 -57.43
N LEU A 47 -20.34 -25.39 -58.74
CA LEU A 47 -19.05 -25.03 -59.37
C LEU A 47 -18.64 -23.57 -59.09
N ILE A 48 -19.58 -22.64 -59.21
CA ILE A 48 -19.34 -21.21 -58.95
C ILE A 48 -19.93 -20.83 -57.58
N ILE A 49 -19.08 -20.85 -56.56
CA ILE A 49 -19.50 -20.54 -55.19
C ILE A 49 -19.29 -19.05 -54.93
N THR A 50 -20.34 -18.36 -54.48
CA THR A 50 -20.28 -16.93 -54.18
C THR A 50 -20.26 -16.68 -52.67
N LYS A 51 -19.71 -15.53 -52.26
CA LYS A 51 -19.71 -15.10 -50.86
C LYS A 51 -21.13 -14.94 -50.31
N VAL A 52 -22.05 -14.46 -51.15
CA VAL A 52 -23.47 -14.24 -50.80
C VAL A 52 -24.14 -15.54 -50.38
N ASP A 53 -23.79 -16.68 -51.00
CA ASP A 53 -24.35 -17.98 -50.61
C ASP A 53 -23.95 -18.39 -49.18
N PHE A 54 -22.69 -18.15 -48.80
CA PHE A 54 -22.21 -18.41 -47.44
C PHE A 54 -22.88 -17.50 -46.43
N ILE A 55 -22.96 -16.20 -46.71
CA ILE A 55 -23.62 -15.22 -45.84
C ILE A 55 -25.11 -15.59 -45.66
N ALA A 56 -25.80 -15.93 -46.74
CA ALA A 56 -27.21 -16.33 -46.69
C ALA A 56 -27.43 -17.59 -45.83
N TYR A 57 -26.52 -18.57 -45.92
CA TYR A 57 -26.61 -19.77 -45.10
C TYR A 57 -26.29 -19.50 -43.63
N ILE A 58 -25.24 -18.74 -43.34
CA ILE A 58 -24.90 -18.30 -41.98
C ILE A 58 -26.09 -17.55 -41.35
N GLN A 59 -26.68 -16.60 -42.08
CA GLN A 59 -27.81 -15.82 -41.60
C GLN A 59 -29.02 -16.71 -41.32
N TYR A 60 -29.29 -17.70 -42.19
CA TYR A 60 -30.36 -18.67 -41.97
C TYR A 60 -30.15 -19.46 -40.66
N GLU A 61 -28.96 -20.01 -40.43
CA GLU A 61 -28.67 -20.77 -39.21
C GLU A 61 -28.71 -19.88 -37.96
N ILE A 62 -28.21 -18.63 -38.02
CA ILE A 62 -28.34 -17.67 -36.92
C ILE A 62 -29.81 -17.39 -36.60
N ASN A 63 -30.65 -17.17 -37.62
CA ASN A 63 -32.08 -16.91 -37.43
C ASN A 63 -32.79 -18.12 -36.78
N VAL A 64 -32.44 -19.34 -37.18
CA VAL A 64 -32.95 -20.58 -36.57
C VAL A 64 -32.56 -20.63 -35.10
N LEU A 65 -31.30 -20.36 -34.78
CA LEU A 65 -30.78 -20.40 -33.42
C LEU A 65 -31.43 -19.33 -32.51
N GLU A 66 -31.68 -18.14 -33.04
CA GLU A 66 -32.42 -17.07 -32.34
C GLU A 66 -33.89 -17.44 -32.12
N LEU A 67 -34.53 -18.09 -33.09
CA LEU A 67 -35.89 -18.59 -32.95
C LEU A 67 -35.99 -19.66 -31.85
N ILE A 68 -35.03 -20.59 -31.79
CA ILE A 68 -34.92 -21.60 -30.72
C ILE A 68 -34.85 -20.90 -29.35
N LYS A 69 -33.95 -19.92 -29.19
CA LYS A 69 -33.85 -19.14 -27.95
C LYS A 69 -35.19 -18.51 -27.56
N LYS A 70 -35.86 -17.82 -28.50
CA LYS A 70 -37.16 -17.18 -28.24
C LYS A 70 -38.23 -18.19 -27.83
N ARG A 71 -38.30 -19.36 -28.48
CA ARG A 71 -39.29 -20.41 -28.16
C ARG A 71 -39.02 -21.05 -26.80
N ARG A 72 -37.77 -21.32 -26.46
CA ARG A 72 -37.39 -21.81 -25.13
C ARG A 72 -37.78 -20.84 -24.02
N SER A 73 -37.55 -19.53 -24.21
CA SER A 73 -37.97 -18.52 -23.23
C SER A 73 -39.48 -18.48 -23.03
N ARG A 74 -40.28 -18.73 -24.07
CA ARG A 74 -41.75 -18.78 -23.97
C ARG A 74 -42.26 -20.05 -23.29
N ILE A 75 -41.65 -21.19 -23.58
CA ILE A 75 -42.07 -22.51 -23.09
C ILE A 75 -41.50 -22.79 -21.70
N GLY A 76 -40.42 -22.10 -21.29
CA GLY A 76 -39.72 -22.35 -20.03
C GLY A 76 -38.80 -23.57 -20.05
N TYR A 77 -38.54 -24.16 -21.22
CA TYR A 77 -37.74 -25.40 -21.33
C TYR A 77 -36.25 -25.13 -21.58
N GLN A 78 -35.40 -25.54 -20.63
CA GLN A 78 -33.95 -25.27 -20.67
C GLN A 78 -33.04 -26.50 -20.90
N PHE A 79 -33.58 -27.72 -20.93
CA PHE A 79 -32.78 -28.94 -21.10
C PHE A 79 -32.30 -29.17 -22.55
N LYS A 80 -31.32 -30.06 -22.75
CA LYS A 80 -30.78 -30.46 -24.08
C LYS A 80 -30.16 -29.32 -24.91
N ARG A 81 -29.64 -28.26 -24.26
CA ARG A 81 -28.96 -27.16 -24.96
C ARG A 81 -27.73 -27.61 -25.73
N GLU A 82 -26.99 -28.58 -25.20
CA GLU A 82 -25.79 -29.15 -25.81
C GLU A 82 -26.10 -29.89 -27.12
N GLU A 83 -27.16 -30.68 -27.14
CA GLU A 83 -27.55 -31.44 -28.33
C GLU A 83 -28.11 -30.55 -29.45
N ILE A 84 -28.77 -29.44 -29.09
CA ILE A 84 -29.47 -28.58 -30.03
C ILE A 84 -28.63 -27.34 -30.35
N GLU A 85 -28.49 -26.41 -29.41
CA GLU A 85 -27.84 -25.13 -29.67
C GLU A 85 -26.34 -25.27 -29.97
N TYR A 86 -25.59 -26.10 -29.25
CA TYR A 86 -24.15 -26.26 -29.52
C TYR A 86 -23.88 -26.93 -30.88
N SER A 87 -24.74 -27.86 -31.32
CA SER A 87 -24.66 -28.44 -32.66
C SER A 87 -24.84 -27.37 -33.75
N ILE A 88 -25.85 -26.50 -33.64
CA ILE A 88 -26.07 -25.39 -34.57
C ILE A 88 -24.90 -24.38 -34.51
N ILE A 89 -24.43 -24.02 -33.32
CA ILE A 89 -23.31 -23.10 -33.13
C ILE A 89 -22.03 -23.67 -33.78
N SER A 90 -21.77 -24.97 -33.61
CA SER A 90 -20.63 -25.66 -34.24
C SER A 90 -20.74 -25.62 -35.77
N ARG A 91 -21.94 -25.84 -36.30
CA ARG A 91 -22.23 -25.75 -37.74
C ARG A 91 -21.99 -24.33 -38.28
N ILE A 92 -22.50 -23.30 -37.61
CA ILE A 92 -22.28 -21.90 -37.99
C ILE A 92 -20.78 -21.59 -38.02
N ASN A 93 -20.04 -21.99 -36.98
CA ASN A 93 -18.58 -21.84 -36.93
C ASN A 93 -17.86 -22.55 -38.09
N SER A 94 -18.31 -23.76 -38.46
CA SER A 94 -17.78 -24.51 -39.60
C SER A 94 -18.03 -23.79 -40.93
N ILE A 95 -19.24 -23.24 -41.13
CA ILE A 95 -19.59 -22.48 -42.33
C ILE A 95 -18.77 -21.18 -42.40
N PHE A 96 -18.65 -20.44 -41.30
CA PHE A 96 -17.78 -19.26 -41.22
C PHE A 96 -16.32 -19.60 -41.55
N ARG A 97 -15.76 -20.66 -40.94
CA ARG A 97 -14.39 -21.10 -41.20
C ARG A 97 -14.16 -21.42 -42.68
N ARG A 98 -15.11 -22.09 -43.32
CA ARG A 98 -15.05 -22.36 -44.77
C ARG A 98 -15.10 -21.07 -45.59
N ALA A 99 -15.94 -20.12 -45.20
CA ALA A 99 -16.03 -18.83 -45.86
C ALA A 99 -14.74 -18.02 -45.71
N THR A 100 -14.20 -17.89 -44.49
CA THR A 100 -12.98 -17.12 -44.22
C THR A 100 -11.73 -17.78 -44.82
N THR A 101 -11.71 -19.11 -44.98
CA THR A 101 -10.62 -19.80 -45.70
C THR A 101 -10.62 -19.49 -47.20
N LYS A 102 -11.80 -19.22 -47.78
CA LYS A 102 -11.95 -18.95 -49.22
C LYS A 102 -11.78 -17.46 -49.55
N TRP A 103 -12.35 -16.57 -48.75
CA TRP A 103 -12.21 -15.11 -48.89
C TRP A 103 -11.36 -14.55 -47.76
N LYS A 104 -10.07 -14.90 -47.76
CA LYS A 104 -9.13 -14.58 -46.68
C LYS A 104 -8.96 -13.07 -46.48
N ASP A 105 -9.01 -12.30 -47.57
CA ASP A 105 -8.76 -10.86 -47.55
C ASP A 105 -9.94 -10.03 -47.01
N ASP A 106 -11.14 -10.63 -46.94
CA ASP A 106 -12.35 -9.95 -46.48
C ASP A 106 -12.37 -9.82 -44.95
N VAL A 107 -11.81 -8.72 -44.45
CA VAL A 107 -11.79 -8.41 -43.00
C VAL A 107 -13.20 -8.36 -42.41
N GLN A 108 -14.21 -7.91 -43.15
CA GLN A 108 -15.59 -7.83 -42.62
C GLN A 108 -16.17 -9.21 -42.35
N LEU A 109 -15.83 -10.21 -43.16
CA LEU A 109 -16.22 -11.60 -42.93
C LEU A 109 -15.60 -12.13 -41.61
N TRP A 110 -14.33 -11.84 -41.35
CA TRP A 110 -13.68 -12.19 -40.07
C TRP A 110 -14.34 -11.48 -38.88
N LEU A 111 -14.62 -10.18 -39.00
CA LEU A 111 -15.29 -9.40 -37.95
C LEU A 111 -16.70 -9.95 -37.65
N SER A 112 -17.44 -10.36 -38.68
CA SER A 112 -18.75 -10.99 -38.51
C SER A 112 -18.67 -12.35 -37.79
N HIS A 113 -17.62 -13.14 -38.05
CA HIS A 113 -17.35 -14.39 -37.33
C HIS A 113 -17.00 -14.13 -35.86
N ILE A 114 -16.15 -13.13 -35.59
CA ILE A 114 -15.81 -12.69 -34.23
C ILE A 114 -17.05 -12.23 -33.46
N ALA A 115 -17.89 -11.40 -34.08
CA ALA A 115 -19.14 -10.91 -33.47
C ALA A 115 -20.08 -12.07 -33.12
N PHE A 116 -20.20 -13.07 -33.99
CA PHE A 116 -20.96 -14.28 -33.69
C PHE A 116 -20.38 -15.04 -32.49
N CYS A 117 -19.06 -15.29 -32.48
CA CYS A 117 -18.38 -15.98 -31.39
C CYS A 117 -18.57 -15.27 -30.03
N LYS A 118 -18.51 -13.93 -30.01
CA LYS A 118 -18.80 -13.12 -28.81
C LYS A 118 -20.26 -13.26 -28.35
N LYS A 119 -21.22 -13.10 -29.27
CA LYS A 119 -22.67 -13.19 -28.96
C LYS A 119 -23.08 -14.54 -28.35
N TRP A 120 -22.40 -15.62 -28.73
CA TRP A 120 -22.71 -16.98 -28.27
C TRP A 120 -21.66 -17.55 -27.29
N ASN A 121 -20.76 -16.70 -26.78
CA ASN A 121 -19.75 -17.04 -25.78
C ASN A 121 -18.86 -18.25 -26.14
N THR A 122 -18.52 -18.44 -27.42
CA THR A 122 -17.64 -19.53 -27.86
C THR A 122 -16.17 -19.14 -27.76
N LYS A 123 -15.67 -19.01 -26.52
CA LYS A 123 -14.34 -18.47 -26.22
C LYS A 123 -13.19 -19.21 -26.90
N VAL A 124 -13.24 -20.54 -26.96
CA VAL A 124 -12.19 -21.36 -27.60
C VAL A 124 -12.12 -21.10 -29.11
N GLN A 125 -13.28 -21.01 -29.77
CA GLN A 125 -13.32 -20.72 -31.21
C GLN A 125 -12.91 -19.27 -31.50
N LEU A 126 -13.32 -18.33 -30.66
CA LEU A 126 -12.94 -16.92 -30.77
C LEU A 126 -11.41 -16.74 -30.84
N SER A 127 -10.66 -17.39 -29.94
CA SER A 127 -9.19 -17.33 -29.91
C SER A 127 -8.55 -17.96 -31.16
N LYS A 128 -9.11 -19.06 -31.67
CA LYS A 128 -8.69 -19.67 -32.95
C LYS A 128 -8.94 -18.74 -34.14
N VAL A 129 -10.08 -18.06 -34.16
CA VAL A 129 -10.45 -17.08 -35.20
C VAL A 129 -9.49 -15.89 -35.17
N PHE A 130 -9.19 -15.32 -33.99
CA PHE A 130 -8.18 -14.27 -33.87
C PHE A 130 -6.81 -14.73 -34.34
N SER A 131 -6.35 -15.91 -33.91
CA SER A 131 -5.05 -16.45 -34.34
C SER A 131 -4.95 -16.62 -35.85
N SER A 132 -6.01 -17.11 -36.49
CA SER A 132 -6.07 -17.27 -37.95
C SER A 132 -6.13 -15.93 -38.67
N MET A 133 -6.92 -14.98 -38.16
CA MET A 133 -7.06 -13.66 -38.74
C MET A 133 -5.74 -12.87 -38.68
N LEU A 134 -5.05 -12.89 -37.54
CA LEU A 134 -3.78 -12.17 -37.35
C LEU A 134 -2.61 -12.79 -38.13
N ALA A 135 -2.69 -14.09 -38.46
CA ALA A 135 -1.71 -14.73 -39.32
C ALA A 135 -1.83 -14.26 -40.79
N ILE A 136 -3.03 -13.86 -41.21
CA ILE A 136 -3.32 -13.42 -42.58
C ILE A 136 -3.21 -11.89 -42.69
N HIS A 137 -3.66 -11.16 -41.67
CA HIS A 137 -3.70 -9.70 -41.63
C HIS A 137 -2.78 -9.10 -40.54
N PRO A 138 -1.46 -9.39 -40.53
CA PRO A 138 -0.55 -8.87 -39.53
C PRO A 138 -0.31 -7.36 -39.67
N GLU A 139 -0.63 -6.76 -40.83
CA GLU A 139 -0.36 -5.37 -41.19
C GLU A 139 -1.33 -4.34 -40.59
N LYS A 140 -2.40 -4.79 -39.92
CA LYS A 140 -3.44 -3.92 -39.36
C LYS A 140 -3.34 -3.86 -37.83
N PRO A 141 -2.82 -2.76 -37.24
CA PRO A 141 -2.68 -2.61 -35.79
C PRO A 141 -4.00 -2.74 -35.02
N ALA A 142 -5.10 -2.29 -35.61
CA ALA A 142 -6.43 -2.33 -34.99
C ALA A 142 -6.92 -3.76 -34.69
N LEU A 143 -6.53 -4.74 -35.52
CA LEU A 143 -6.91 -6.14 -35.34
C LEU A 143 -6.18 -6.77 -34.15
N TRP A 144 -4.90 -6.42 -33.95
CA TRP A 144 -4.11 -6.83 -32.79
C TRP A 144 -4.70 -6.29 -31.48
N ILE A 145 -5.03 -4.99 -31.47
CA ILE A 145 -5.67 -4.33 -30.33
C ILE A 145 -7.01 -5.01 -30.00
N MET A 146 -7.82 -5.33 -31.01
CA MET A 146 -9.11 -6.00 -30.82
C MET A 146 -8.94 -7.40 -30.22
N ALA A 147 -7.97 -8.18 -30.71
CA ALA A 147 -7.70 -9.52 -30.17
C ALA A 147 -7.25 -9.45 -28.71
N ALA A 148 -6.31 -8.56 -28.39
CA ALA A 148 -5.81 -8.38 -27.03
C ALA A 148 -6.91 -7.91 -26.06
N LYS A 149 -7.76 -6.95 -26.47
CA LYS A 149 -8.92 -6.51 -25.68
C LYS A 149 -9.90 -7.65 -25.40
N SER A 150 -10.15 -8.51 -26.39
CA SER A 150 -11.05 -9.66 -26.21
C SER A 150 -10.50 -10.70 -25.22
N GLU A 151 -9.19 -10.97 -25.23
CA GLU A 151 -8.59 -11.91 -24.27
C GLU A 151 -8.62 -11.35 -22.82
N LEU A 152 -8.57 -10.03 -22.64
CA LEU A 152 -8.77 -9.38 -21.33
C LEU A 152 -10.23 -9.46 -20.87
N GLU A 153 -11.15 -8.92 -21.67
CA GLU A 153 -12.57 -8.76 -21.31
C GLU A 153 -13.27 -10.11 -21.14
N ASP A 154 -13.01 -11.07 -22.03
CA ASP A 154 -13.78 -12.31 -22.09
C ASP A 154 -13.12 -13.47 -21.31
N ARG A 155 -11.80 -13.45 -21.09
CA ARG A 155 -11.05 -14.59 -20.52
C ARG A 155 -10.22 -14.26 -19.28
N ASN A 156 -10.05 -12.99 -18.90
CA ASN A 156 -9.18 -12.58 -17.80
C ASN A 156 -7.72 -13.09 -17.94
N LEU A 157 -7.25 -13.35 -19.17
CA LEU A 157 -5.91 -13.87 -19.45
C LEU A 157 -4.96 -12.72 -19.81
N SER A 158 -4.49 -11.99 -18.81
CA SER A 158 -3.58 -10.84 -18.98
C SER A 158 -2.29 -11.22 -19.71
N GLU A 159 -1.75 -12.40 -19.43
CA GLU A 159 -0.53 -12.89 -20.09
C GLU A 159 -0.74 -13.14 -21.58
N SER A 160 -1.89 -13.71 -21.99
CA SER A 160 -2.20 -13.91 -23.41
C SER A 160 -2.36 -12.57 -24.15
N ALA A 161 -2.98 -11.58 -23.51
CA ALA A 161 -3.08 -10.23 -24.05
C ALA A 161 -1.70 -9.56 -24.20
N ARG A 162 -0.81 -9.73 -23.21
CA ARG A 162 0.59 -9.27 -23.25
C ARG A 162 1.34 -9.86 -24.44
N GLN A 163 1.27 -11.18 -24.62
CA GLN A 163 1.91 -11.85 -25.75
C GLN A 163 1.39 -11.35 -27.11
N LEU A 164 0.10 -11.04 -27.22
CA LEU A 164 -0.49 -10.44 -28.41
C LEU A 164 0.05 -9.04 -28.68
N PHE A 165 0.16 -8.18 -27.66
CA PHE A 165 0.75 -6.85 -27.81
C PHE A 165 2.24 -6.91 -28.16
N LEU A 166 3.01 -7.79 -27.52
CA LEU A 166 4.42 -7.99 -27.85
C LEU A 166 4.60 -8.46 -29.29
N ARG A 167 3.75 -9.37 -29.80
CA ARG A 167 3.73 -9.71 -31.23
C ARG A 167 3.35 -8.52 -32.09
N ALA A 168 2.33 -7.76 -31.72
CA ALA A 168 1.90 -6.58 -32.47
C ALA A 168 3.03 -5.56 -32.61
N LEU A 169 3.83 -5.33 -31.57
CA LEU A 169 4.99 -4.43 -31.58
C LEU A 169 6.13 -4.91 -32.49
N ARG A 170 6.24 -6.22 -32.77
CA ARG A 170 7.19 -6.74 -33.77
C ARG A 170 6.79 -6.35 -35.19
N PHE A 171 5.49 -6.32 -35.48
CA PHE A 171 4.96 -5.90 -36.79
C PHE A 171 4.76 -4.38 -36.90
N HIS A 172 4.55 -3.71 -35.77
CA HIS A 172 4.20 -2.29 -35.70
C HIS A 172 5.03 -1.55 -34.64
N PRO A 173 6.37 -1.46 -34.81
CA PRO A 173 7.28 -0.90 -33.81
C PRO A 173 7.11 0.60 -33.58
N GLU A 174 6.43 1.33 -34.47
CA GLU A 174 6.20 2.78 -34.36
C GLU A 174 4.71 3.13 -34.14
N SER A 175 3.85 2.13 -33.97
CA SER A 175 2.41 2.40 -33.85
C SER A 175 2.04 2.94 -32.48
N LYS A 176 1.82 4.26 -32.40
CA LYS A 176 1.34 4.96 -31.19
C LYS A 176 0.13 4.27 -30.54
N LYS A 177 -0.84 3.81 -31.35
CA LYS A 177 -2.06 3.17 -30.86
C LYS A 177 -1.81 1.82 -30.18
N VAL A 178 -0.83 1.03 -30.66
CA VAL A 178 -0.49 -0.27 -30.05
C VAL A 178 0.17 -0.05 -28.70
N TYR A 179 1.13 0.87 -28.61
CA TYR A 179 1.76 1.23 -27.33
C TYR A 179 0.75 1.79 -26.32
N GLN A 180 -0.17 2.65 -26.75
CA GLN A 180 -1.24 3.18 -25.87
C GLN A 180 -2.09 2.07 -25.27
N GLU A 181 -2.58 1.15 -26.10
CA GLU A 181 -3.48 0.08 -25.64
C GLU A 181 -2.72 -0.99 -24.85
N TYR A 182 -1.44 -1.23 -25.17
CA TYR A 182 -0.60 -2.14 -24.39
C TYR A 182 -0.29 -1.57 -23.00
N PHE A 183 0.12 -0.30 -22.93
CA PHE A 183 0.34 0.40 -21.67
C PHE A 183 -0.93 0.43 -20.81
N ARG A 184 -2.08 0.74 -21.43
CA ARG A 184 -3.39 0.71 -20.76
C ARG A 184 -3.71 -0.66 -20.17
N MET A 185 -3.40 -1.74 -20.89
CA MET A 185 -3.63 -3.10 -20.43
C MET A 185 -2.79 -3.42 -19.19
N GLU A 186 -1.49 -3.08 -19.20
CA GLU A 186 -0.59 -3.36 -18.07
C GLU A 186 -1.03 -2.62 -16.80
N LEU A 187 -1.50 -1.37 -16.93
CA LEU A 187 -2.04 -0.62 -15.80
C LEU A 187 -3.32 -1.24 -15.24
N LEU A 188 -4.27 -1.60 -16.11
CA LEU A 188 -5.50 -2.29 -15.69
C LEU A 188 -5.20 -3.61 -14.96
N HIS A 189 -4.17 -4.33 -15.42
CA HIS A 189 -3.73 -5.56 -14.79
C HIS A 189 -3.15 -5.32 -13.38
N ALA A 190 -2.26 -4.33 -13.24
CA ALA A 190 -1.68 -3.96 -11.96
C ALA A 190 -2.75 -3.52 -10.95
N GLU A 191 -3.72 -2.71 -11.37
CA GLU A 191 -4.83 -2.27 -10.52
C GLU A 191 -5.71 -3.45 -10.07
N LYS A 192 -6.03 -4.35 -10.99
CA LYS A 192 -6.83 -5.54 -10.68
C LYS A 192 -6.14 -6.39 -9.61
N LEU A 193 -4.83 -6.60 -9.73
CA LEU A 193 -4.06 -7.34 -8.73
C LEU A 193 -4.03 -6.60 -7.37
N ARG A 194 -3.92 -5.26 -7.34
CA ARG A 194 -4.04 -4.46 -6.09
C ARG A 194 -5.37 -4.63 -5.41
N LYS A 195 -6.47 -4.60 -6.17
CA LYS A 195 -7.82 -4.82 -5.63
C LYS A 195 -7.95 -6.23 -5.04
N GLN A 196 -7.49 -7.24 -5.77
CA GLN A 196 -7.48 -8.62 -5.29
C GLN A 196 -6.65 -8.80 -4.03
N GLN A 197 -5.47 -8.17 -3.95
CA GLN A 197 -4.63 -8.22 -2.75
C GLN A 197 -5.33 -7.56 -1.55
N LYS A 198 -5.91 -6.37 -1.72
CA LYS A 198 -6.67 -5.72 -0.64
C LYS A 198 -7.86 -6.55 -0.17
N GLU A 199 -8.57 -7.19 -1.10
CA GLU A 199 -9.69 -8.09 -0.78
C GLU A 199 -9.22 -9.34 -0.01
N LEU A 200 -8.06 -9.91 -0.36
CA LEU A 200 -7.46 -11.04 0.34
C LEU A 200 -6.96 -10.66 1.75
N GLU A 201 -6.32 -9.50 1.88
CA GLU A 201 -5.87 -8.93 3.17
C GLU A 201 -7.07 -8.67 4.10
N GLN A 202 -8.17 -8.15 3.56
CA GLN A 202 -9.41 -7.95 4.31
C GLN A 202 -10.11 -9.26 4.71
N ALA A 203 -9.87 -10.35 3.98
CA ALA A 203 -10.45 -11.66 4.25
C ALA A 203 -9.63 -12.50 5.25
N GLU A 204 -8.53 -11.95 5.83
CA GLU A 204 -7.59 -12.65 6.71
C GLU A 204 -7.09 -14.00 6.12
N MET A 205 -7.01 -14.08 4.79
CA MET A 205 -6.56 -15.28 4.10
C MET A 205 -5.06 -15.17 3.80
N ASP A 206 -4.24 -16.02 4.40
CA ASP A 206 -2.83 -16.18 4.05
C ASP A 206 -2.70 -16.79 2.65
N VAL A 207 -2.64 -15.95 1.62
CA VAL A 207 -2.37 -16.38 0.25
C VAL A 207 -1.36 -15.46 -0.43
N TYR A 208 -0.33 -16.09 -0.98
CA TYR A 208 0.59 -15.65 -2.04
C TYR A 208 0.62 -14.14 -2.31
N GLU A 209 1.61 -13.44 -1.75
CA GLU A 209 1.92 -12.05 -2.11
C GLU A 209 2.21 -11.96 -3.62
N PHE A 210 1.42 -11.15 -4.33
CA PHE A 210 1.71 -10.83 -5.72
C PHE A 210 3.00 -10.01 -5.80
N SER A 211 3.83 -10.25 -6.81
CA SER A 211 5.15 -9.60 -6.87
C SER A 211 5.01 -8.06 -6.89
N PRO A 212 5.71 -7.34 -5.99
CA PRO A 212 5.58 -5.90 -5.86
C PRO A 212 5.96 -5.16 -7.17
N GLU A 213 6.78 -5.77 -8.02
CA GLU A 213 7.13 -5.33 -9.38
C GLU A 213 5.91 -5.16 -10.29
N ILE A 214 5.00 -6.13 -10.29
CA ILE A 214 3.83 -6.11 -11.17
C ILE A 214 2.80 -5.12 -10.58
N MET A 215 2.70 -5.09 -9.25
CA MET A 215 1.80 -4.22 -8.51
C MET A 215 2.16 -2.74 -8.64
N SER A 216 3.45 -2.42 -8.67
CA SER A 216 3.97 -1.07 -8.91
C SER A 216 3.84 -0.61 -10.36
N GLY A 217 3.51 -1.52 -11.29
CA GLY A 217 3.35 -1.17 -12.70
C GLY A 217 4.67 -1.09 -13.48
N LYS A 218 5.76 -1.74 -13.01
CA LYS A 218 7.06 -1.74 -13.71
C LYS A 218 6.96 -2.25 -15.16
N LEU A 219 6.03 -3.14 -15.47
CA LEU A 219 5.79 -3.57 -16.85
C LEU A 219 5.22 -2.44 -17.70
N ALA A 220 4.29 -1.65 -17.18
CA ALA A 220 3.80 -0.45 -17.85
C ALA A 220 4.94 0.56 -18.06
N GLU A 221 5.82 0.71 -17.08
CA GLU A 221 7.03 1.54 -17.18
C GLU A 221 7.97 1.09 -18.31
N LEU A 222 8.24 -0.22 -18.41
CA LEU A 222 9.07 -0.78 -19.50
C LEU A 222 8.47 -0.53 -20.88
N VAL A 223 7.14 -0.69 -21.01
CA VAL A 223 6.42 -0.43 -22.26
C VAL A 223 6.50 1.05 -22.63
N TYR A 224 6.34 1.93 -21.65
CA TYR A 224 6.46 3.37 -21.86
C TYR A 224 7.89 3.76 -22.28
N ARG A 225 8.92 3.21 -21.61
CA ARG A 225 10.33 3.44 -21.95
C ARG A 225 10.64 3.01 -23.38
N ASP A 226 10.20 1.82 -23.78
CA ASP A 226 10.35 1.33 -25.16
C ASP A 226 9.62 2.23 -26.17
N ALA A 227 8.42 2.71 -25.82
CA ALA A 227 7.67 3.66 -26.65
C ALA A 227 8.42 5.00 -26.83
N THR A 228 9.01 5.55 -25.76
CA THR A 228 9.75 6.82 -25.81
C THR A 228 11.06 6.74 -26.58
N GLY A 229 11.72 5.57 -26.58
CA GLY A 229 12.92 5.35 -27.38
C GLY A 229 12.64 5.28 -28.89
N LYS A 230 11.45 4.82 -29.29
CA LYS A 230 11.08 4.57 -30.69
C LYS A 230 10.20 5.64 -31.32
N ILE A 231 9.40 6.36 -30.52
CA ILE A 231 8.44 7.35 -30.99
C ILE A 231 8.82 8.72 -30.43
N GLN A 232 9.61 9.48 -31.17
CA GLN A 232 9.88 10.88 -30.85
C GLN A 232 8.64 11.73 -31.16
N GLY A 233 8.19 12.54 -30.19
CA GLY A 233 7.11 13.52 -30.36
C GLY A 233 5.76 13.13 -29.74
N GLU A 234 5.39 13.88 -28.69
CA GLU A 234 4.05 14.05 -28.12
C GLU A 234 3.30 12.77 -27.65
N LEU A 235 4.00 11.80 -27.05
CA LEU A 235 3.31 10.80 -26.21
C LEU A 235 2.85 11.36 -24.85
N TYR A 236 3.46 12.48 -24.44
CA TYR A 236 3.21 13.20 -23.20
C TYR A 236 1.76 13.71 -23.09
N SER A 237 1.25 14.32 -24.16
CA SER A 237 -0.12 14.84 -24.23
C SER A 237 -1.16 13.71 -24.18
N ILE A 238 -0.79 12.52 -24.65
CA ILE A 238 -1.66 11.36 -24.68
C ILE A 238 -1.70 10.68 -23.31
N ALA A 239 -0.55 10.51 -22.63
CA ALA A 239 -0.54 10.07 -21.24
C ALA A 239 -1.34 11.01 -20.32
N LEU A 240 -1.19 12.34 -20.50
CA LEU A 240 -1.99 13.35 -19.78
C LEU A 240 -3.50 13.25 -20.10
N TYR A 241 -3.88 13.15 -21.38
CA TYR A 241 -5.28 13.04 -21.81
C TYR A 241 -5.96 11.75 -21.30
N PHE A 242 -5.20 10.66 -21.19
CA PHE A 242 -5.71 9.38 -20.71
C PHE A 242 -5.98 9.37 -19.19
N LEU A 243 -5.19 10.10 -18.39
CA LEU A 243 -5.38 10.19 -16.94
C LEU A 243 -6.45 11.20 -16.53
N GLN A 244 -6.57 12.32 -17.26
CA GLN A 244 -7.62 13.31 -17.02
C GLN A 244 -9.05 12.79 -17.31
N SER A 245 -9.24 11.75 -18.13
CA SER A 245 -10.59 11.31 -18.53
C SER A 245 -11.16 10.10 -17.77
N LYS A 246 -10.35 9.23 -17.13
CA LYS A 246 -10.86 7.97 -16.52
C LYS A 246 -10.16 7.44 -15.26
N TYR A 247 -9.03 8.00 -14.82
CA TYR A 247 -8.32 7.54 -13.62
C TYR A 247 -7.97 8.72 -12.71
N THR A 248 -9.01 9.46 -12.35
CA THR A 248 -8.91 10.60 -11.45
C THR A 248 -8.74 10.21 -10.00
N ASP A 249 -8.58 8.92 -9.62
CA ASP A 249 -8.76 8.50 -8.22
C ASP A 249 -7.53 7.84 -7.55
N ASP A 250 -6.43 7.58 -8.25
CA ASP A 250 -5.24 6.90 -7.68
C ASP A 250 -4.01 7.82 -7.55
N SER A 251 -3.68 8.19 -6.29
CA SER A 251 -2.52 9.00 -5.90
C SER A 251 -1.17 8.46 -6.41
N LEU A 252 -1.00 7.14 -6.52
CA LEU A 252 0.28 6.54 -6.93
C LEU A 252 0.53 6.68 -8.43
N THR A 253 -0.55 6.75 -9.23
CA THR A 253 -0.42 6.98 -10.68
C THR A 253 0.05 8.40 -10.98
N TRP A 254 -0.37 9.38 -10.17
CA TRP A 254 0.10 10.75 -10.25
C TRP A 254 1.56 10.91 -9.79
N ASP A 255 1.95 10.25 -8.69
CA ASP A 255 3.35 10.21 -8.21
C ASP A 255 4.31 9.63 -9.26
N PHE A 256 3.91 8.53 -9.89
CA PHE A 256 4.66 7.89 -10.97
C PHE A 256 4.85 8.83 -12.17
N MET A 257 3.78 9.50 -12.61
CA MET A 257 3.87 10.45 -13.74
C MET A 257 4.81 11.61 -13.45
N ALA A 258 4.68 12.20 -12.27
CA ALA A 258 5.46 13.37 -11.89
C ALA A 258 6.96 13.01 -11.78
N LYS A 259 7.29 11.87 -11.15
CA LYS A 259 8.69 11.38 -11.08
C LYS A 259 9.29 11.11 -12.47
N ARG A 260 8.49 10.61 -13.41
CA ARG A 260 8.92 10.39 -14.78
C ARG A 260 9.22 11.69 -15.54
N GLU A 261 8.53 12.79 -15.22
CA GLU A 261 8.84 14.11 -15.80
C GLU A 261 10.22 14.64 -15.41
N LEU A 262 10.69 14.22 -14.23
CA LEU A 262 12.05 14.49 -13.81
C LEU A 262 13.08 13.69 -14.65
N GLU A 263 12.74 12.46 -15.01
CA GLU A 263 13.62 11.52 -15.72
C GLU A 263 13.64 11.74 -17.24
N ALA A 264 12.60 12.38 -17.80
CA ALA A 264 12.49 12.66 -19.23
C ALA A 264 13.64 13.56 -19.73
N THR A 265 14.64 12.95 -20.37
CA THR A 265 15.68 13.65 -21.14
C THR A 265 15.11 14.07 -22.48
N VAL A 266 14.66 15.32 -22.58
CA VAL A 266 14.29 15.95 -23.85
C VAL A 266 15.48 16.78 -24.32
N GLY A 267 16.18 16.32 -25.37
CA GLY A 267 17.21 17.11 -26.08
C GLY A 267 18.66 16.64 -25.94
N GLU A 268 19.52 17.14 -26.85
CA GLU A 268 20.98 16.89 -26.90
C GLU A 268 21.67 17.18 -25.57
N GLU A 269 22.66 16.36 -25.21
CA GLU A 269 23.45 16.51 -23.99
C GLU A 269 24.10 17.89 -23.92
N LEU A 270 23.53 18.79 -23.12
CA LEU A 270 24.10 20.12 -22.88
C LEU A 270 25.49 19.97 -22.22
N GLN A 271 26.53 20.32 -22.99
CA GLN A 271 27.94 20.21 -22.59
C GLN A 271 28.29 21.05 -21.34
N THR A 272 27.57 22.16 -21.10
CA THR A 272 27.86 23.08 -19.99
C THR A 272 27.11 22.70 -18.70
N ALA A 273 27.80 22.81 -17.55
CA ALA A 273 27.21 22.55 -16.23
C ALA A 273 25.99 23.45 -15.93
N LYS A 274 26.01 24.68 -16.43
CA LYS A 274 24.90 25.65 -16.30
C LYS A 274 23.66 25.25 -17.13
N GLY A 275 23.87 24.69 -18.32
CA GLY A 275 22.79 24.14 -19.14
C GLY A 275 22.12 22.93 -18.50
N ARG A 276 22.92 22.00 -17.96
CA ARG A 276 22.41 20.83 -17.22
C ARG A 276 21.59 21.23 -15.98
N ALA A 277 22.01 22.24 -15.23
CA ALA A 277 21.26 22.74 -14.08
C ALA A 277 19.92 23.39 -14.50
N SER A 278 19.90 24.15 -15.59
CA SER A 278 18.68 24.77 -16.14
C SER A 278 17.67 23.73 -16.65
N ASP A 279 18.15 22.66 -17.28
CA ASP A 279 17.31 21.57 -17.75
C ASP A 279 16.68 20.77 -16.61
N ILE A 280 17.46 20.53 -15.54
CA ILE A 280 16.96 19.87 -14.33
C ILE A 280 15.87 20.74 -13.68
N ALA A 281 16.08 22.05 -13.55
CA ALA A 281 15.08 22.96 -12.99
C ALA A 281 13.77 22.99 -13.82
N ARG A 282 13.88 22.98 -15.15
CA ARG A 282 12.70 22.91 -16.05
C ARG A 282 11.96 21.57 -15.95
N ARG A 283 12.68 20.47 -15.69
CA ARG A 283 12.07 19.14 -15.44
C ARG A 283 11.38 19.08 -14.08
N GLU A 284 12.00 19.64 -13.04
CA GLU A 284 11.39 19.78 -11.71
C GLU A 284 10.12 20.63 -11.75
N GLU A 285 10.12 21.73 -12.51
CA GLU A 285 8.93 22.57 -12.68
C GLU A 285 7.78 21.81 -13.37
N ARG A 286 8.07 21.04 -14.42
CA ARG A 286 7.07 20.18 -15.08
C ARG A 286 6.53 19.09 -14.16
N CYS A 287 7.39 18.47 -13.36
CA CYS A 287 6.99 17.50 -12.34
C CYS A 287 6.04 18.14 -11.31
N CYS A 288 6.37 19.32 -10.77
CA CYS A 288 5.50 20.05 -9.85
C CYS A 288 4.16 20.42 -10.49
N GLN A 289 4.13 20.80 -11.77
CA GLN A 289 2.88 21.07 -12.49
C GLN A 289 1.98 19.83 -12.55
N VAL A 290 2.55 18.64 -12.77
CA VAL A 290 1.80 17.38 -12.77
C VAL A 290 1.22 17.08 -11.38
N TYR A 291 1.97 17.32 -10.30
CA TYR A 291 1.43 17.19 -8.95
C TYR A 291 0.32 18.20 -8.66
N GLU A 292 0.45 19.46 -9.09
CA GLU A 292 -0.59 20.50 -8.92
C GLU A 292 -1.86 20.18 -9.72
N GLU A 293 -1.74 19.65 -10.94
CA GLU A 293 -2.89 19.14 -11.70
C GLU A 293 -3.52 17.92 -11.03
N GLY A 294 -2.69 17.03 -10.50
CA GLY A 294 -3.15 15.89 -9.72
C GLY A 294 -3.87 16.32 -8.44
N LEU A 295 -3.43 17.38 -7.76
CA LEU A 295 -4.13 17.94 -6.58
C LEU A 295 -5.46 18.62 -6.95
N LYS A 296 -5.58 19.22 -8.13
CA LYS A 296 -6.86 19.76 -8.63
C LYS A 296 -7.90 18.66 -8.85
N SER A 297 -7.47 17.46 -9.21
CA SER A 297 -8.36 16.30 -9.42
C SER A 297 -8.53 15.46 -8.14
N LEU A 298 -7.47 15.30 -7.35
CA LEU A 298 -7.38 14.49 -6.12
C LEU A 298 -6.74 15.27 -4.97
N ASN A 299 -7.56 16.01 -4.25
CA ASN A 299 -7.12 16.63 -3.01
C ASN A 299 -7.23 15.63 -1.83
N THR A 300 -6.36 14.62 -1.82
CA THR A 300 -6.34 13.57 -0.78
C THR A 300 -5.02 13.58 -0.01
N GLU A 301 -5.04 13.03 1.22
CA GLU A 301 -3.85 12.91 2.08
C GLU A 301 -2.73 12.09 1.41
N ALA A 302 -3.07 11.05 0.65
CA ALA A 302 -2.10 10.25 -0.09
C ALA A 302 -1.38 11.07 -1.17
N MET A 303 -2.13 11.91 -1.90
CA MET A 303 -1.58 12.73 -2.97
C MET A 303 -0.65 13.82 -2.44
N TRP A 304 -1.02 14.45 -1.33
CA TRP A 304 -0.13 15.35 -0.61
C TRP A 304 1.10 14.65 -0.07
N ALA A 305 0.97 13.42 0.46
CA ALA A 305 2.12 12.66 0.94
C ALA A 305 3.11 12.36 -0.19
N CYS A 306 2.63 11.94 -1.38
CA CYS A 306 3.47 11.74 -2.57
C CYS A 306 4.19 13.04 -2.97
N TYR A 307 3.45 14.13 -3.14
CA TYR A 307 4.04 15.40 -3.56
C TYR A 307 5.06 15.93 -2.54
N VAL A 308 4.73 15.91 -1.25
CA VAL A 308 5.63 16.36 -0.17
C VAL A 308 6.88 15.48 -0.10
N SER A 309 6.73 14.16 -0.24
CA SER A 309 7.87 13.23 -0.26
C SER A 309 8.84 13.54 -1.41
N PHE A 310 8.31 13.84 -2.59
CA PHE A 310 9.10 14.22 -3.76
C PHE A 310 9.91 15.50 -3.49
N CYS A 311 9.27 16.55 -2.95
CA CYS A 311 9.96 17.79 -2.62
C CYS A 311 11.08 17.56 -1.59
N LEU A 312 10.82 16.77 -0.55
CA LEU A 312 11.83 16.44 0.48
C LEU A 312 13.03 15.64 -0.07
N GLU A 313 12.80 14.74 -1.03
CA GLU A 313 13.90 14.01 -1.70
C GLU A 313 14.79 14.95 -2.53
N ARG A 314 14.23 15.94 -3.19
CA ARG A 314 14.99 16.92 -3.98
C ARG A 314 15.78 17.87 -3.09
N PHE A 315 15.20 18.31 -1.97
CA PHE A 315 15.90 19.13 -0.98
C PHE A 315 17.21 18.47 -0.51
N LYS A 316 17.20 17.16 -0.20
CA LYS A 316 18.40 16.43 0.22
C LYS A 316 19.52 16.42 -0.83
N ARG A 317 19.21 16.62 -2.11
CA ARG A 317 20.18 16.61 -3.23
C ARG A 317 20.84 17.97 -3.46
N LYS A 318 20.52 19.01 -2.68
CA LYS A 318 21.09 20.37 -2.76
C LYS A 318 21.01 20.98 -4.18
N THR A 319 19.92 20.76 -4.91
CA THR A 319 19.65 21.44 -6.18
C THR A 319 19.09 22.84 -5.93
N ASN A 320 19.71 23.83 -6.57
CA ASN A 320 19.82 25.21 -6.07
C ASN A 320 18.62 26.16 -6.39
N VAL A 321 17.39 25.69 -6.60
CA VAL A 321 16.29 26.59 -7.04
C VAL A 321 14.91 26.21 -6.47
N GLN A 322 14.72 26.12 -5.14
CA GLN A 322 13.35 25.93 -4.61
C GLN A 322 13.07 26.21 -3.12
N GLU A 323 14.00 26.80 -2.35
CA GLU A 323 13.85 27.00 -0.88
C GLU A 323 12.56 27.74 -0.47
N LEU A 324 11.96 28.54 -1.36
CA LEU A 324 10.70 29.26 -1.11
C LEU A 324 9.44 28.51 -1.56
N LYS A 325 9.48 27.75 -2.66
CA LYS A 325 8.29 27.02 -3.15
C LYS A 325 7.94 25.84 -2.23
N GLU A 326 8.94 25.22 -1.61
CA GLU A 326 8.76 24.04 -0.74
C GLU A 326 8.14 24.38 0.63
N LYS A 327 8.55 25.51 1.23
CA LYS A 327 7.90 26.03 2.46
C LYS A 327 6.42 26.35 2.23
N VAL A 328 6.12 27.03 1.12
CA VAL A 328 4.74 27.39 0.73
C VAL A 328 3.88 26.15 0.48
N MET A 329 4.49 25.06 -0.01
CA MET A 329 3.76 23.83 -0.29
C MET A 329 3.37 23.06 0.98
N LEU A 330 4.29 22.91 1.94
CA LEU A 330 3.99 22.30 3.24
C LEU A 330 2.93 23.13 4.00
N GLN A 331 3.01 24.46 3.92
CA GLN A 331 1.98 25.37 4.41
C GLN A 331 0.61 25.08 3.76
N ARG A 332 0.54 24.98 2.42
CA ARG A 332 -0.71 24.68 1.70
C ARG A 332 -1.30 23.31 2.06
N ALA A 333 -0.45 22.30 2.26
CA ALA A 333 -0.87 20.98 2.69
C ALA A 333 -1.46 21.01 4.12
N HIS A 334 -0.85 21.81 5.01
CA HIS A 334 -1.35 22.07 6.35
C HIS A 334 -2.68 22.81 6.35
N ASP A 335 -2.79 23.91 5.59
CA ASP A 335 -4.00 24.72 5.46
C ASP A 335 -5.17 23.89 4.90
N SER A 336 -4.87 22.97 3.97
CA SER A 336 -5.85 22.01 3.43
C SER A 336 -6.23 20.90 4.40
N SER A 337 -5.63 20.86 5.59
CA SER A 337 -5.83 19.81 6.60
C SER A 337 -5.53 18.39 6.10
N LEU A 338 -4.54 18.21 5.23
CA LEU A 338 -4.18 16.91 4.62
C LEU A 338 -2.71 16.52 4.81
N LEU A 339 -1.95 17.27 5.62
CA LEU A 339 -0.56 16.93 5.92
C LEU A 339 -0.47 15.85 7.01
N LYS A 340 0.25 14.76 6.73
CA LYS A 340 0.58 13.68 7.68
C LYS A 340 1.51 14.14 8.80
N GLU A 341 1.40 13.46 9.93
CA GLU A 341 2.19 13.68 11.14
C GLU A 341 3.71 13.63 10.89
N ASP A 342 4.17 12.62 10.13
CA ASP A 342 5.59 12.37 9.87
C ASP A 342 6.31 13.53 9.17
N PHE A 343 5.56 14.35 8.42
CA PHE A 343 6.14 15.46 7.66
C PHE A 343 6.41 16.70 8.52
N TYR A 344 5.81 16.84 9.71
CA TYR A 344 6.05 18.00 10.58
C TYR A 344 7.48 18.04 11.11
N LYS A 345 8.08 16.88 11.40
CA LYS A 345 9.50 16.81 11.81
C LYS A 345 10.42 17.38 10.73
N ASN A 346 10.16 17.03 9.47
CA ASN A 346 10.92 17.55 8.33
C ASN A 346 10.64 19.04 8.12
N TRP A 347 9.40 19.49 8.31
CA TRP A 347 9.02 20.89 8.14
C TRP A 347 9.65 21.82 9.20
N VAL A 348 9.69 21.37 10.46
CA VAL A 348 10.40 22.09 11.54
C VAL A 348 11.89 22.19 11.22
N LEU A 349 12.52 21.10 10.76
CA LEU A 349 13.94 21.11 10.39
C LEU A 349 14.23 22.09 9.23
N LEU A 350 13.36 22.14 8.22
CA LEU A 350 13.46 23.08 7.10
C LEU A 350 13.26 24.54 7.51
N SER A 351 12.58 24.79 8.63
CA SER A 351 12.29 26.13 9.12
C SER A 351 13.39 26.69 10.03
N SER A 352 14.35 25.86 10.45
CA SER A 352 15.38 26.14 11.47
C SER A 352 16.26 27.40 11.28
N GLY A 353 16.14 28.12 10.16
CA GLY A 353 16.76 29.43 9.94
C GLY A 353 15.93 30.63 10.46
N ASP A 354 14.64 30.44 10.74
CA ASP A 354 13.73 31.47 11.27
C ASP A 354 13.04 30.95 12.54
N SER A 355 13.40 31.55 13.68
CA SER A 355 12.91 31.17 15.01
C SER A 355 11.38 31.29 15.11
N GLU A 356 10.79 32.35 14.53
CA GLU A 356 9.36 32.60 14.61
C GLU A 356 8.56 31.60 13.76
N GLN A 357 9.02 31.34 12.53
CA GLN A 357 8.40 30.33 11.67
C GLN A 357 8.51 28.92 12.25
N THR A 358 9.67 28.57 12.80
CA THR A 358 9.90 27.25 13.39
C THR A 358 8.98 27.02 14.58
N ALA A 359 8.82 28.02 15.45
CA ALA A 359 7.87 27.98 16.55
C ALA A 359 6.42 27.89 16.06
N ALA A 360 6.05 28.67 15.03
CA ALA A 360 4.70 28.65 14.47
C ALA A 360 4.33 27.28 13.88
N VAL A 361 5.23 26.65 13.11
CA VAL A 361 5.03 25.32 12.53
C VAL A 361 4.88 24.25 13.61
N ALA A 362 5.74 24.29 14.63
CA ALA A 362 5.66 23.38 15.77
C ALA A 362 4.31 23.51 16.51
N MET A 363 3.85 24.74 16.76
CA MET A 363 2.56 24.97 17.41
C MET A 363 1.37 24.54 16.52
N ALA A 364 1.43 24.82 15.22
CA ALA A 364 0.41 24.40 14.26
C ALA A 364 0.26 22.86 14.21
N ALA A 365 1.38 22.13 14.34
CA ALA A 365 1.37 20.67 14.45
C ALA A 365 0.57 20.18 15.67
N THR A 366 0.83 20.78 16.85
CA THR A 366 0.12 20.41 18.10
C THR A 366 -1.36 20.72 18.04
N GLN A 367 -1.78 21.78 17.34
CA GLN A 367 -3.19 22.13 17.19
C GLN A 367 -3.96 21.11 16.34
N ARG A 368 -3.32 20.51 15.35
CA ARG A 368 -3.89 19.47 14.47
C ARG A 368 -3.87 18.10 15.14
N TYR A 369 -2.74 17.71 15.72
CA TYR A 369 -2.53 16.40 16.34
C TYR A 369 -2.45 16.50 17.86
N ARG A 370 -3.52 17.03 18.49
CA ARG A 370 -3.55 17.34 19.94
C ARG A 370 -3.32 16.15 20.86
N GLN A 371 -3.58 14.93 20.38
CA GLN A 371 -3.45 13.70 21.17
C GLN A 371 -2.11 12.98 20.93
N SER A 372 -1.33 13.36 19.92
CA SER A 372 -0.07 12.69 19.60
C SER A 372 1.05 13.15 20.52
N VAL A 373 1.65 12.20 21.23
CA VAL A 373 2.82 12.42 22.10
C VAL A 373 4.02 12.89 21.27
N ASP A 374 4.23 12.31 20.08
CA ASP A 374 5.41 12.55 19.27
C ASP A 374 5.44 13.97 18.71
N VAL A 375 4.27 14.49 18.30
CA VAL A 375 4.12 15.89 17.87
C VAL A 375 4.37 16.86 19.02
N TRP A 376 3.82 16.57 20.21
CA TRP A 376 4.08 17.38 21.39
C TRP A 376 5.55 17.36 21.79
N CYS A 377 6.21 16.20 21.78
CA CYS A 377 7.65 16.07 22.03
C CYS A 377 8.46 16.90 21.03
N LEU A 378 8.17 16.79 19.73
CA LEU A 378 8.84 17.58 18.69
C LEU A 378 8.66 19.09 18.92
N ALA A 379 7.43 19.53 19.19
CA ALA A 379 7.15 20.94 19.41
C ALA A 379 7.84 21.47 20.67
N LEU A 380 7.79 20.72 21.78
CA LEU A 380 8.42 21.10 23.03
C LEU A 380 9.96 21.13 22.92
N GLN A 381 10.58 20.12 22.29
CA GLN A 381 12.02 20.14 22.00
C GLN A 381 12.41 21.37 21.19
N THR A 382 11.62 21.70 20.17
CA THR A 382 11.85 22.89 19.35
C THR A 382 11.75 24.17 20.17
N MET A 383 10.73 24.32 21.01
CA MET A 383 10.55 25.50 21.86
C MET A 383 11.64 25.64 22.93
N VAL A 384 12.13 24.51 23.46
CA VAL A 384 13.30 24.46 24.35
C VAL A 384 14.56 24.97 23.64
N HIS A 385 14.81 24.48 22.42
CA HIS A 385 15.97 24.93 21.62
C HIS A 385 15.91 26.41 21.26
N LEU A 386 14.72 26.95 20.99
CA LEU A 386 14.51 28.36 20.68
C LEU A 386 14.52 29.28 21.92
N GLY A 387 14.55 28.72 23.13
CA GLY A 387 14.61 29.48 24.38
C GLY A 387 13.33 30.27 24.69
N SER A 388 12.16 29.78 24.27
CA SER A 388 10.90 30.50 24.50
C SER A 388 10.51 30.51 26.00
N GLY A 389 10.26 31.69 26.57
CA GLY A 389 9.84 31.84 27.97
C GLY A 389 8.47 31.22 28.30
N ALA A 390 7.67 30.84 27.30
CA ALA A 390 6.37 30.21 27.48
C ALA A 390 6.41 28.67 27.57
N THR A 391 7.58 28.06 27.45
CA THR A 391 7.75 26.59 27.36
C THR A 391 7.14 25.85 28.55
N GLY A 392 7.26 26.40 29.77
CA GLY A 392 6.67 25.79 30.97
C GLY A 392 5.13 25.67 30.96
N LYS A 393 4.43 26.62 30.33
CA LYS A 393 2.97 26.57 30.16
C LYS A 393 2.58 25.55 29.08
N LEU A 394 3.35 25.49 28.00
CA LEU A 394 3.13 24.55 26.90
C LEU A 394 3.22 23.09 27.35
N PHE A 395 4.16 22.74 28.24
CA PHE A 395 4.21 21.40 28.83
C PHE A 395 2.93 21.05 29.61
N GLN A 396 2.35 22.01 30.33
CA GLN A 396 1.09 21.78 31.07
C GLN A 396 -0.08 21.58 30.13
N ASP A 397 -0.13 22.33 29.03
CA ASP A 397 -1.18 22.19 28.03
C ASP A 397 -1.07 20.87 27.26
N ALA A 398 0.15 20.41 26.96
CA ALA A 398 0.39 19.08 26.38
C ALA A 398 -0.18 17.96 27.27
N LEU A 399 0.10 18.01 28.58
CA LEU A 399 -0.36 17.02 29.54
C LEU A 399 -1.89 17.01 29.75
N LYS A 400 -2.61 18.09 29.41
CA LYS A 400 -4.08 18.12 29.44
C LYS A 400 -4.71 17.36 28.26
N HIS A 401 -4.04 17.35 27.11
CA HIS A 401 -4.60 16.82 25.86
C HIS A 401 -4.15 15.39 25.54
N VAL A 402 -2.98 14.99 26.03
CA VAL A 402 -2.38 13.67 25.76
C VAL A 402 -2.89 12.62 26.76
N ASN A 403 -3.04 11.38 26.30
CA ASN A 403 -3.40 10.26 27.16
C ASN A 403 -2.37 10.10 28.30
N PRO A 404 -2.80 10.15 29.58
CA PRO A 404 -1.89 10.05 30.72
C PRO A 404 -0.96 8.83 30.64
N LYS A 405 -1.45 7.68 30.17
CA LYS A 405 -0.63 6.46 30.06
C LYS A 405 0.59 6.59 29.13
N LEU A 406 0.51 7.46 28.12
CA LEU A 406 1.57 7.68 27.13
C LEU A 406 2.38 8.96 27.40
N SER A 407 2.11 9.65 28.52
CA SER A 407 2.71 10.96 28.85
C SER A 407 4.16 10.90 29.35
N LEU A 408 4.72 9.70 29.59
CA LEU A 408 6.06 9.53 30.15
C LEU A 408 7.17 10.29 29.38
N PRO A 409 7.22 10.27 28.03
CA PRO A 409 8.23 11.03 27.28
C PRO A 409 8.14 12.54 27.50
N LEU A 410 6.93 13.09 27.67
CA LEU A 410 6.72 14.51 27.94
C LEU A 410 7.23 14.89 29.33
N TRP A 411 7.04 14.02 30.33
CA TRP A 411 7.57 14.21 31.67
C TRP A 411 9.10 14.17 31.70
N GLN A 412 9.72 13.23 30.99
CA GLN A 412 11.19 13.15 30.87
C GLN A 412 11.75 14.44 30.28
N LEU A 413 11.17 14.90 29.17
CA LEU A 413 11.58 16.14 28.50
C LEU A 413 11.36 17.38 29.40
N GLN A 414 10.24 17.46 30.11
CA GLN A 414 9.95 18.57 31.03
C GLN A 414 10.95 18.61 32.19
N VAL A 415 11.28 17.45 32.75
CA VAL A 415 12.24 17.32 33.84
C VAL A 415 13.63 17.74 33.37
N GLU A 416 14.09 17.26 32.22
CA GLU A 416 15.40 17.65 31.65
C GLU A 416 15.49 19.16 31.36
N TRP A 417 14.42 19.75 30.81
CA TRP A 417 14.33 21.19 30.61
C TRP A 417 14.35 21.97 31.93
N SER A 418 13.58 21.55 32.93
CA SER A 418 13.53 22.24 34.23
C SER A 418 14.88 22.23 34.94
N MET A 419 15.60 21.09 34.91
CA MET A 419 16.92 20.97 35.53
C MET A 419 17.97 21.91 34.91
N THR A 420 17.79 22.29 33.65
CA THR A 420 18.75 23.11 32.89
C THR A 420 18.37 24.57 32.83
N SER A 421 17.07 24.89 32.86
CA SER A 421 16.55 26.22 32.51
C SER A 421 15.78 26.91 33.64
N GLN A 422 15.30 26.20 34.66
CA GLN A 422 14.48 26.76 35.75
C GLN A 422 15.24 26.87 37.07
N SER A 423 14.68 27.63 38.01
CA SER A 423 15.23 27.72 39.36
C SER A 423 15.10 26.37 40.11
N PRO A 424 15.96 26.12 41.11
CA PRO A 424 15.87 24.90 41.93
C PRO A 424 14.51 24.72 42.60
N GLU A 425 13.83 25.81 42.98
CA GLU A 425 12.51 25.79 43.62
C GLU A 425 11.40 25.39 42.65
N GLU A 426 11.45 25.89 41.41
CA GLU A 426 10.49 25.51 40.36
C GLU A 426 10.69 24.06 39.92
N THR A 427 11.95 23.62 39.83
CA THR A 427 12.32 22.24 39.49
C THR A 427 11.84 21.27 40.58
N GLU A 428 12.04 21.63 41.86
CA GLU A 428 11.52 20.90 43.01
C GLU A 428 9.98 20.79 42.96
N ALA A 429 9.28 21.89 42.69
CA ALA A 429 7.82 21.88 42.56
C ALA A 429 7.33 20.98 41.41
N LEU A 430 8.08 20.93 40.29
CA LEU A 430 7.79 20.02 39.19
C LEU A 430 7.89 18.55 39.63
N PHE A 431 8.94 18.19 40.37
CA PHE A 431 9.10 16.84 40.89
C PHE A 431 7.96 16.47 41.83
N GLN A 432 7.58 17.36 42.77
CA GLN A 432 6.45 17.12 43.67
C GLN A 432 5.14 16.88 42.89
N ARG A 433 4.90 17.65 41.82
CA ARG A 433 3.72 17.43 40.96
C ARG A 433 3.79 16.10 40.22
N GLY A 434 4.96 15.72 39.73
CA GLY A 434 5.19 14.46 39.04
C GLY A 434 4.97 13.22 39.91
N LEU A 435 5.32 13.32 41.19
CA LEU A 435 5.09 12.26 42.19
C LEU A 435 3.60 12.00 42.45
N LEU A 436 2.76 13.04 42.29
CA LEU A 436 1.30 12.94 42.40
C LEU A 436 0.62 12.45 41.11
N SER A 437 1.40 12.08 40.08
CA SER A 437 0.85 11.59 38.82
C SER A 437 0.09 10.27 39.03
N VAL A 438 -1.09 10.17 38.41
CA VAL A 438 -1.96 8.97 38.44
C VAL A 438 -1.31 7.78 37.71
N VAL A 439 -0.27 8.03 36.92
CA VAL A 439 0.40 7.04 36.08
C VAL A 439 1.61 6.47 36.82
N PRO A 440 1.60 5.16 37.19
CA PRO A 440 2.68 4.57 37.97
C PRO A 440 4.05 4.72 37.32
N ALA A 441 4.16 4.52 36.01
CA ALA A 441 5.42 4.65 35.27
C ALA A 441 6.04 6.05 35.39
N VAL A 442 5.21 7.10 35.32
CA VAL A 442 5.66 8.49 35.48
C VAL A 442 6.15 8.73 36.90
N SER A 443 5.38 8.30 37.91
CA SER A 443 5.78 8.48 39.32
C SER A 443 7.09 7.75 39.67
N MET A 444 7.34 6.57 39.09
CA MET A 444 8.57 5.80 39.31
C MET A 444 9.78 6.49 38.70
N GLU A 445 9.69 6.91 37.44
CA GLU A 445 10.78 7.63 36.76
C GLU A 445 11.10 8.96 37.46
N ILE A 446 10.08 9.68 37.91
CA ILE A 446 10.25 10.98 38.60
C ILE A 446 10.92 10.79 39.96
N LYS A 447 10.62 9.70 40.70
CA LYS A 447 11.35 9.38 41.96
C LYS A 447 12.83 9.20 41.72
N GLU A 448 13.20 8.47 40.66
CA GLU A 448 14.59 8.21 40.30
C GLU A 448 15.31 9.52 39.94
N LYS A 449 14.74 10.30 39.02
CA LYS A 449 15.32 11.57 38.57
C LYS A 449 15.40 12.61 39.70
N TYR A 450 14.42 12.63 40.60
CA TYR A 450 14.42 13.53 41.74
C TYR A 450 15.51 13.19 42.76
N LEU A 451 15.74 11.89 43.01
CA LEU A 451 16.86 11.46 43.86
C LEU A 451 18.19 11.90 43.26
N ASP A 452 18.40 11.67 41.97
CA ASP A 452 19.60 12.11 41.24
C ASP A 452 19.79 13.63 41.28
N TRP A 453 18.74 14.40 41.05
CA TRP A 453 18.80 15.86 41.12
C TRP A 453 19.09 16.35 42.54
N SER A 454 18.45 15.76 43.56
CA SER A 454 18.66 16.14 44.96
C SER A 454 20.11 15.88 45.42
N TYR A 455 20.72 14.81 44.92
CA TYR A 455 22.14 14.52 45.11
C TYR A 455 23.04 15.55 44.40
N ARG A 456 22.75 15.92 43.15
CA ARG A 456 23.52 16.92 42.41
C ARG A 456 23.40 18.32 43.02
N ALA A 457 22.22 18.71 43.47
CA ALA A 457 21.94 20.06 43.98
C ALA A 457 22.38 20.29 45.43
N GLY A 458 22.31 19.26 46.30
CA GLY A 458 22.57 19.41 47.74
C GLY A 458 23.41 18.30 48.37
N GLY A 459 24.06 17.48 47.54
CA GLY A 459 24.91 16.38 47.98
C GLY A 459 24.14 15.26 48.70
N TYR A 460 24.91 14.37 49.33
CA TYR A 460 24.39 13.18 50.00
C TYR A 460 23.32 13.48 51.07
N LYS A 461 23.48 14.56 51.84
CA LYS A 461 22.53 14.91 52.92
C LYS A 461 21.15 15.26 52.38
N LYS A 462 21.06 15.93 51.22
CA LYS A 462 19.77 16.26 50.58
C LYS A 462 19.16 15.03 49.94
N ALA A 463 19.96 14.21 49.26
CA ALA A 463 19.53 12.93 48.69
C ALA A 463 18.96 11.95 49.73
N ARG A 464 19.57 11.89 50.92
CA ARG A 464 19.06 11.04 52.01
C ARG A 464 17.71 11.53 52.53
N LYS A 465 17.52 12.85 52.67
CA LYS A 465 16.23 13.42 53.09
C LYS A 465 15.13 13.15 52.07
N THR A 466 15.42 13.29 50.78
CA THR A 466 14.46 12.99 49.70
C THR A 466 14.15 11.49 49.65
N PHE A 467 15.15 10.63 49.81
CA PHE A 467 14.94 9.19 49.93
C PHE A 467 14.04 8.83 51.12
N THR A 468 14.32 9.36 52.32
CA THR A 468 13.47 9.12 53.51
C THR A 468 12.04 9.60 53.32
N SER A 469 11.82 10.69 52.56
CA SER A 469 10.47 11.16 52.25
C SER A 469 9.72 10.23 51.27
N LEU A 470 10.44 9.59 50.34
CA LEU A 470 9.82 8.90 49.19
C LEU A 470 9.86 7.38 49.24
N HIS A 471 10.69 6.78 50.08
CA HIS A 471 10.88 5.32 50.12
C HIS A 471 9.63 4.53 50.50
N GLU A 472 8.69 5.13 51.24
CA GLU A 472 7.40 4.52 51.60
C GLU A 472 6.29 4.81 50.58
N SER A 473 6.51 5.76 49.66
CA SER A 473 5.52 6.11 48.66
C SER A 473 5.47 5.05 47.56
N ARG A 474 4.29 4.47 47.31
CA ARG A 474 4.06 3.58 46.16
C ARG A 474 3.89 4.42 44.87
N PRO A 475 4.22 3.90 43.68
CA PRO A 475 4.80 2.59 43.37
C PRO A 475 6.30 2.54 43.67
N PHE A 476 6.80 1.35 43.96
CA PHE A 476 8.21 1.08 44.23
C PHE A 476 8.97 0.87 42.92
N SER A 477 10.12 1.53 42.76
CA SER A 477 11.05 1.25 41.65
C SER A 477 12.34 0.61 42.17
N LYS A 478 12.74 -0.53 41.59
CA LYS A 478 14.02 -1.18 41.88
C LYS A 478 15.19 -0.22 41.64
N ALA A 479 15.16 0.53 40.53
CA ALA A 479 16.24 1.44 40.15
C ALA A 479 16.38 2.61 41.13
N PHE A 480 15.28 3.13 41.68
CA PHE A 480 15.32 4.15 42.74
C PHE A 480 16.12 3.68 43.97
N PHE A 481 15.84 2.47 44.45
CA PHE A 481 16.56 1.90 45.58
C PHE A 481 18.01 1.62 45.24
N THR A 482 18.29 0.91 44.14
CA THR A 482 19.67 0.63 43.68
C THR A 482 20.50 1.91 43.53
N ARG A 483 19.89 2.99 43.06
CA ARG A 483 20.58 4.29 42.90
C ARG A 483 20.98 4.90 44.24
N MET A 484 20.11 4.84 45.26
CA MET A 484 20.46 5.26 46.62
C MET A 484 21.63 4.45 47.16
N ILE A 485 21.61 3.13 46.99
CA ILE A 485 22.69 2.23 47.42
C ILE A 485 24.03 2.66 46.79
N GLN A 486 24.03 2.94 45.48
CA GLN A 486 25.24 3.39 44.81
C GLN A 486 25.77 4.73 45.36
N MET A 487 24.87 5.66 45.72
CA MET A 487 25.26 6.92 46.35
C MET A 487 25.83 6.73 47.76
N GLU A 488 25.33 5.75 48.53
CA GLU A 488 25.88 5.39 49.85
C GLU A 488 27.27 4.75 49.74
N LYS A 489 27.46 3.83 48.78
CA LYS A 489 28.75 3.20 48.51
C LYS A 489 29.86 4.23 48.24
N ASN A 490 29.54 5.31 47.53
CA ASN A 490 30.50 6.34 47.16
C ASN A 490 30.96 7.25 48.32
N GLN A 491 30.27 7.26 49.48
CA GLN A 491 30.54 8.20 50.59
C GLN A 491 31.44 7.64 51.71
N LEU A 492 31.96 6.41 51.59
CA LEU A 492 32.94 5.78 52.50
C LEU A 492 32.56 5.73 54.01
N ARG A 493 31.34 6.14 54.39
CA ARG A 493 30.74 5.94 55.72
C ARG A 493 29.52 5.04 55.57
N TRP A 494 29.79 3.74 55.57
CA TRP A 494 28.82 2.67 55.43
C TRP A 494 28.00 2.52 56.73
N SER A 495 26.76 2.99 56.74
CA SER A 495 25.78 2.60 57.76
C SER A 495 24.50 2.07 57.09
N LEU A 496 24.55 0.80 56.66
CA LEU A 496 23.41 0.08 56.05
C LEU A 496 22.19 -0.07 56.96
N ARG A 497 22.28 0.35 58.24
CA ARG A 497 21.19 0.25 59.22
C ARG A 497 19.97 1.12 58.93
N THR A 498 20.09 2.13 58.06
CA THR A 498 19.04 3.19 57.92
C THR A 498 18.24 3.18 56.62
N VAL A 499 18.53 2.30 55.65
CA VAL A 499 17.93 2.36 54.30
C VAL A 499 17.09 1.12 53.94
N TYR A 500 17.16 0.03 54.71
CA TYR A 500 16.65 -1.28 54.27
C TYR A 500 15.45 -1.77 55.06
N GLY A 501 14.27 -1.28 54.65
CA GLY A 501 12.96 -1.74 55.13
C GLY A 501 12.11 -2.47 54.07
N PHE A 502 12.12 -2.04 52.80
CA PHE A 502 11.21 -2.58 51.77
C PHE A 502 11.95 -2.79 50.44
N PHE A 503 12.54 -3.98 50.27
CA PHE A 503 13.28 -4.35 49.07
C PHE A 503 12.58 -5.45 48.27
N PRO A 504 12.65 -5.42 46.92
CA PRO A 504 12.40 -6.59 46.08
C PRO A 504 13.33 -7.77 46.46
N PRO A 505 12.91 -9.03 46.26
CA PRO A 505 13.69 -10.23 46.62
C PRO A 505 15.17 -10.21 46.22
N ASP A 506 15.47 -9.76 44.99
CA ASP A 506 16.83 -9.74 44.46
C ASP A 506 17.79 -8.84 45.26
N LEU A 507 17.28 -7.71 45.79
CA LEU A 507 18.11 -6.74 46.51
C LEU A 507 18.40 -7.17 47.95
N TRP A 508 17.53 -8.00 48.55
CA TRP A 508 17.86 -8.67 49.82
C TRP A 508 19.02 -9.64 49.65
N LEU A 509 19.10 -10.33 48.50
CA LEU A 509 20.20 -11.26 48.20
C LEU A 509 21.50 -10.52 47.89
N GLU A 510 21.45 -9.41 47.15
CA GLU A 510 22.61 -8.54 46.96
C GLU A 510 23.12 -8.01 48.31
N TYR A 511 22.23 -7.65 49.25
CA TYR A 511 22.64 -7.24 50.59
C TYR A 511 23.36 -8.35 51.35
N ILE A 512 22.85 -9.58 51.28
CA ILE A 512 23.49 -10.75 51.91
C ILE A 512 24.86 -11.04 51.27
N ARG A 513 24.98 -10.96 49.93
CA ARG A 513 26.27 -11.14 49.23
C ARG A 513 27.32 -10.12 49.65
N GLU A 514 26.92 -8.87 49.83
CA GLU A 514 27.84 -7.79 50.22
C GLU A 514 28.30 -7.92 51.68
N GLU A 515 27.44 -8.38 52.59
CA GLU A 515 27.82 -8.69 53.98
C GLU A 515 28.71 -9.95 54.10
N LEU A 516 28.66 -10.84 53.10
CA LEU A 516 29.58 -11.97 52.93
C LEU A 516 30.90 -11.57 52.23
N GLY A 517 30.99 -10.33 51.69
CA GLY A 517 32.16 -9.81 50.99
C GLY A 517 33.29 -9.31 51.93
N PRO A 518 34.42 -8.87 51.36
CA PRO A 518 35.64 -8.54 52.11
C PRO A 518 35.54 -7.33 53.06
N SER A 519 34.43 -6.58 53.03
CA SER A 519 34.16 -5.41 53.87
C SER A 519 32.95 -5.57 54.80
N GLY A 520 32.31 -6.75 54.78
CA GLY A 520 31.06 -7.05 55.47
C GLY A 520 31.22 -7.74 56.82
N GLN A 521 30.11 -7.87 57.55
CA GLN A 521 30.03 -8.64 58.81
C GLN A 521 29.12 -9.87 58.60
N PRO A 522 29.70 -11.08 58.42
CA PRO A 522 28.94 -12.30 58.14
C PRO A 522 27.89 -12.63 59.20
N GLU A 523 28.12 -12.21 60.45
CA GLU A 523 27.20 -12.38 61.59
C GLU A 523 25.83 -11.74 61.36
N ASN A 524 25.75 -10.68 60.55
CA ASN A 524 24.50 -9.97 60.28
C ASN A 524 23.63 -10.68 59.22
N CYS A 525 24.17 -11.61 58.44
CA CYS A 525 23.46 -12.29 57.36
C CYS A 525 22.20 -13.02 57.85
N GLY A 526 22.26 -13.64 59.05
CA GLY A 526 21.12 -14.30 59.68
C GLY A 526 19.99 -13.34 60.05
N MET A 527 20.34 -12.15 60.58
CA MET A 527 19.36 -11.10 60.88
C MET A 527 18.73 -10.52 59.60
N ILE A 528 19.49 -10.40 58.52
CA ILE A 528 19.02 -9.87 57.24
C ILE A 528 18.05 -10.85 56.57
N HIS A 529 18.38 -12.15 56.55
CA HIS A 529 17.48 -13.20 56.07
C HIS A 529 16.15 -13.21 56.86
N TRP A 530 16.23 -13.12 58.19
CA TRP A 530 15.03 -13.07 59.03
C TRP A 530 14.16 -11.84 58.77
N ARG A 531 14.77 -10.68 58.51
CA ARG A 531 14.05 -9.45 58.12
C ARG A 531 13.41 -9.56 56.74
N ALA A 532 14.13 -10.11 55.75
CA ALA A 532 13.58 -10.33 54.41
C ALA A 532 12.34 -11.24 54.45
N MET A 533 12.40 -12.33 55.23
CA MET A 533 11.28 -13.26 55.44
C MET A 533 10.05 -12.63 56.11
N LYS A 534 10.23 -11.56 56.91
CA LYS A 534 9.11 -10.83 57.53
C LYS A 534 8.48 -9.76 56.63
N MET A 535 9.22 -9.26 55.63
CA MET A 535 8.80 -8.10 54.82
C MET A 535 8.36 -8.48 53.41
N LEU A 536 8.80 -9.63 52.89
CA LEU A 536 8.34 -10.18 51.62
C LEU A 536 7.02 -10.92 51.83
N GLU A 537 6.10 -10.82 50.87
CA GLU A 537 4.79 -11.49 50.91
C GLU A 537 4.54 -12.28 49.60
N GLY A 538 3.84 -13.41 49.71
CA GLY A 538 3.44 -14.24 48.57
C GLY A 538 4.61 -14.87 47.78
N GLU A 539 4.49 -14.91 46.46
CA GLU A 539 5.43 -15.53 45.50
C GLU A 539 6.87 -14.95 45.61
N SER A 540 7.00 -13.74 46.14
CA SER A 540 8.30 -13.09 46.40
C SER A 540 9.12 -13.77 47.50
N VAL A 541 8.45 -14.39 48.49
CA VAL A 541 9.11 -15.14 49.58
C VAL A 541 9.70 -16.44 49.04
N GLU A 542 8.92 -17.17 48.24
CA GLU A 542 9.35 -18.44 47.65
C GLU A 542 10.55 -18.25 46.71
N ARG A 543 10.51 -17.19 45.88
CA ARG A 543 11.63 -16.81 45.01
C ARG A 543 12.88 -16.41 45.80
N PHE A 544 12.72 -15.63 46.87
CA PHE A 544 13.83 -15.24 47.75
C PHE A 544 14.46 -16.47 48.43
N LEU A 545 13.65 -17.38 48.98
CA LEU A 545 14.13 -18.60 49.62
C LEU A 545 14.90 -19.49 48.65
N ALA A 546 14.35 -19.75 47.46
CA ALA A 546 15.01 -20.57 46.44
C ALA A 546 16.38 -19.99 46.06
N GLN A 547 16.46 -18.68 45.83
CA GLN A 547 17.71 -18.01 45.49
C GLN A 547 18.69 -17.90 46.66
N TYR A 548 18.21 -17.75 47.89
CA TYR A 548 19.04 -17.74 49.10
C TYR A 548 19.64 -19.12 49.38
N THR A 549 18.87 -20.21 49.19
CA THR A 549 19.40 -21.57 49.29
C THR A 549 20.49 -21.81 48.25
N LEU A 550 20.28 -21.37 47.00
CA LEU A 550 21.29 -21.45 45.95
C LEU A 550 22.58 -20.70 46.32
N LEU A 551 22.44 -19.51 46.92
CA LEU A 551 23.56 -18.71 47.45
C LEU A 551 24.35 -19.46 48.53
N GLN A 552 23.66 -20.07 49.50
CA GLN A 552 24.30 -20.83 50.58
C GLN A 552 25.01 -22.10 50.07
N THR A 553 24.47 -22.72 49.02
CA THR A 553 25.05 -23.92 48.39
C THR A 553 26.16 -23.61 47.37
N GLY A 554 26.49 -22.33 47.13
CA GLY A 554 27.57 -21.91 46.24
C GLY A 554 27.28 -22.06 44.74
N HIS A 555 26.00 -22.16 44.36
CA HIS A 555 25.57 -22.30 42.96
C HIS A 555 25.28 -20.96 42.26
N ILE A 556 25.31 -19.85 43.00
CA ILE A 556 25.24 -18.45 42.55
C ILE A 556 26.04 -17.61 43.55
#